data_AF-A0A6A0A1Z6-F1
#
_entry.id   AF-A0A6A0A1Z6-F1
#
_cell.length_a   1.000
_cell.length_b   1.000
_cell.length_c   1.000
_cell.angle_alpha   90.00
_cell.angle_beta   90.00
_cell.angle_gamma   90.00
#
_symmetry.space_group_name_H-M   'P 1'
#
loop_
_entity.id
_entity.type
_entity.pdbx_description
1 polymer ?
#
loop_
_entity_poly.entity_id
_entity_poly.type
_entity_poly.pdbx_seq_one_letter_code
_entity_poly.pdbx_strand_id
1 'polypeptide(L)'
;MSFISAREHGAKPGSGGVASGQQEAIDRRERLRKLALETIDLAKDPYYMRNHLGQIECKLCLTLHPNEGNYLAHTQGKRHQQNLAKRAAREAAEKQAVPAPQKRGPLKKTVKIGRPGYRVTKQFDPTTRQRSLLFQVEYPEIEENTKPRYRFMSAYEQRVEPTDKNYM
;
A
#
# COMPACT_ATOMS: atom_id res chain seq x y z
N MET A 1 57.25 -14.48 61.64
CA MET A 1 57.45 -14.46 60.17
C MET A 1 56.53 -15.50 59.56
N SER A 2 55.47 -15.06 58.87
CA SER A 2 54.75 -15.87 57.87
C SER A 2 53.66 -15.00 57.25
N PHE A 3 54.13 -14.05 56.45
CA PHE A 3 53.33 -13.35 55.46
C PHE A 3 52.83 -14.33 54.39
N ILE A 4 51.66 -14.05 53.84
CA ILE A 4 51.09 -14.62 52.59
C ILE A 4 50.39 -15.97 52.80
N SER A 5 49.17 -15.90 53.35
CA SER A 5 48.15 -16.89 53.01
C SER A 5 47.45 -16.43 51.72
N ALA A 6 47.56 -17.27 50.70
CA ALA A 6 46.64 -17.42 49.57
C ALA A 6 46.22 -16.15 48.79
N ARG A 7 46.96 -15.90 47.70
CA ARG A 7 46.41 -15.37 46.44
C ARG A 7 45.33 -16.33 45.92
N GLU A 8 44.14 -16.30 46.51
CA GLU A 8 42.95 -16.84 45.85
C GLU A 8 42.58 -15.88 44.72
N HIS A 9 42.70 -16.38 43.48
CA HIS A 9 42.26 -15.75 42.23
C HIS A 9 43.21 -14.73 41.60
N GLY A 10 44.03 -15.26 40.67
CA GLY A 10 45.04 -14.54 39.91
C GLY A 10 44.50 -13.50 38.93
N ALA A 11 44.70 -12.22 39.26
CA ALA A 11 44.90 -11.17 38.27
C ALA A 11 46.38 -10.75 38.30
N LYS A 12 47.01 -10.61 37.13
CA LYS A 12 48.39 -10.09 37.03
C LYS A 12 48.34 -8.58 37.38
N PRO A 13 49.32 -8.03 38.10
CA PRO A 13 49.40 -6.59 38.30
C PRO A 13 49.45 -5.88 36.94
N GLY A 14 48.47 -5.00 36.67
CA GLY A 14 48.27 -4.34 35.38
C GLY A 14 47.24 -5.00 34.45
N SER A 15 46.67 -6.17 34.80
CA SER A 15 45.74 -6.90 33.92
C SER A 15 44.26 -6.55 34.09
N GLY A 16 43.91 -5.44 34.74
CA GLY A 16 42.53 -4.94 34.80
C GLY A 16 41.53 -5.77 35.62
N GLY A 17 41.98 -6.68 36.48
CA GLY A 17 41.11 -7.50 37.33
C GLY A 17 40.30 -8.56 36.56
N VAL A 18 39.64 -9.47 37.29
CA VAL A 18 38.65 -10.40 36.72
C VAL A 18 37.35 -9.62 36.53
N ALA A 19 36.72 -9.73 35.35
CA ALA A 19 35.45 -9.05 35.08
C ALA A 19 34.43 -9.41 36.17
N SER A 20 33.80 -8.40 36.76
CA SER A 20 32.71 -8.64 37.70
C SER A 20 31.57 -9.36 36.99
N GLY A 21 30.79 -10.18 37.70
CA GLY A 21 29.66 -10.91 37.10
C GLY A 21 28.63 -9.99 36.42
N GLN A 22 28.58 -8.70 36.80
CA GLN A 22 27.79 -7.69 36.11
C GLN A 22 28.33 -7.37 34.70
N GLN A 23 29.65 -7.26 34.54
CA GLN A 23 30.28 -7.00 33.24
C GLN A 23 30.13 -8.18 32.30
N GLU A 24 30.26 -9.41 32.81
CA GLU A 24 30.01 -10.63 32.02
C GLU A 24 28.54 -10.72 31.54
N ALA A 25 27.58 -10.33 32.40
CA ALA A 25 26.17 -10.32 32.03
C ALA A 25 25.86 -9.26 30.93
N ILE A 26 26.50 -8.09 31.00
CA ILE A 26 26.37 -7.04 29.98
C ILE A 26 26.95 -7.52 28.65
N ASP A 27 28.17 -8.07 28.65
CA ASP A 27 28.83 -8.58 27.43
C ASP A 27 28.02 -9.71 26.80
N ARG A 28 27.50 -10.64 27.61
CA ARG A 28 26.59 -11.69 27.15
C ARG A 28 25.35 -11.12 26.49
N ARG A 29 24.74 -10.08 27.06
CA ARG A 29 23.54 -9.43 26.50
C ARG A 29 23.85 -8.73 25.18
N GLU A 30 24.96 -8.03 25.07
CA GLU A 30 25.38 -7.37 23.82
C GLU A 30 25.69 -8.39 22.72
N ARG A 31 26.36 -9.49 23.07
CA ARG A 31 26.65 -10.57 22.13
C ARG A 31 25.38 -11.21 21.59
N LEU A 32 24.41 -11.52 22.46
CA LEU A 32 23.11 -12.05 22.03
C LEU A 32 22.35 -11.07 21.13
N ARG A 33 22.43 -9.76 21.41
CA ARG A 33 21.85 -8.73 20.55
C ARG A 33 22.50 -8.70 19.17
N LYS A 34 23.83 -8.80 19.07
CA LYS A 34 24.55 -8.85 17.79
C LYS A 34 24.16 -10.08 16.97
N LEU A 35 24.14 -11.27 17.60
CA LEU A 35 23.70 -12.51 16.94
C LEU A 35 22.25 -12.42 16.42
N ALA A 36 21.36 -11.78 17.18
CA ALA A 36 19.97 -11.58 16.74
C ALA A 36 19.86 -10.61 15.55
N LEU A 37 20.71 -9.58 15.47
CA LEU A 37 20.74 -8.64 14.35
C LEU A 37 21.35 -9.27 13.08
N GLU A 38 22.29 -10.19 13.22
CA GLU A 38 22.87 -10.92 12.09
C GLU A 38 21.86 -11.88 11.44
N THR A 39 20.91 -12.41 12.22
CA THR A 39 19.91 -13.37 11.73
C THR A 39 18.65 -12.72 11.15
N ILE A 40 18.31 -11.51 11.60
CA ILE A 40 17.09 -10.80 11.21
C ILE A 40 17.44 -9.48 10.52
N ASP A 41 17.20 -9.45 9.22
CA ASP A 41 17.30 -8.22 8.43
C ASP A 41 16.07 -7.32 8.67
N LEU A 42 16.26 -6.30 9.50
CA LEU A 42 15.23 -5.31 9.86
C LEU A 42 14.69 -4.52 8.66
N ALA A 43 15.47 -4.38 7.58
CA ALA A 43 15.02 -3.66 6.39
C ALA A 43 13.91 -4.40 5.63
N LYS A 44 13.80 -5.72 5.82
CA LYS A 44 12.75 -6.55 5.21
C LYS A 44 11.41 -6.47 5.93
N ASP A 45 11.38 -5.94 7.16
CA ASP A 45 10.13 -5.79 7.89
C ASP A 45 9.32 -4.60 7.33
N PRO A 46 8.12 -4.84 6.74
CA PRO A 46 7.29 -3.77 6.15
C PRO A 46 6.86 -2.69 7.14
N TYR A 47 6.92 -2.98 8.44
CA TYR A 47 6.45 -2.09 9.51
C TYR A 47 7.58 -1.32 10.20
N TYR A 48 8.83 -1.59 9.85
CA TYR A 48 10.00 -0.89 10.38
C TYR A 48 10.14 0.50 9.75
N MET A 49 10.37 1.52 10.58
CA MET A 49 10.62 2.89 10.15
C MET A 49 11.60 3.57 11.10
N ARG A 50 12.46 4.43 10.57
CA ARG A 50 13.24 5.38 11.38
C ARG A 50 12.67 6.77 11.21
N ASN A 51 12.47 7.45 12.33
CA ASN A 51 12.07 8.85 12.36
C ASN A 51 13.20 9.78 11.99
N HIS A 52 12.83 11.03 11.72
CA HIS A 52 13.75 12.16 11.58
C HIS A 52 14.60 12.40 12.84
N LEU A 53 14.14 11.95 14.01
CA LEU A 53 14.89 11.99 15.28
C LEU A 53 15.75 10.73 15.52
N GLY A 54 15.83 9.82 14.56
CA GLY A 54 16.59 8.56 14.67
C GLY A 54 15.95 7.49 15.55
N GLN A 55 14.80 7.75 16.16
CA GLN A 55 14.01 6.73 16.87
C GLN A 55 13.34 5.76 15.89
N ILE A 56 13.16 4.51 16.31
CA ILE A 56 12.55 3.47 15.49
C ILE A 56 11.06 3.39 15.81
N GLU A 57 10.22 3.41 14.80
CA GLU A 57 8.77 3.24 14.96
C GLU A 57 8.30 1.93 14.37
N CYS A 58 7.31 1.32 15.04
CA CYS A 58 6.51 0.25 14.45
C CYS A 58 5.21 0.82 13.86
N LYS A 59 5.10 0.88 12.52
CA LYS A 59 3.89 1.40 11.85
C LYS A 59 2.63 0.58 12.14
N LEU A 60 2.78 -0.70 12.48
CA LEU A 60 1.65 -1.57 12.81
C LEU A 60 1.05 -1.26 14.18
N CYS A 61 1.90 -0.94 15.16
CA CYS A 61 1.51 -0.75 16.55
C CYS A 61 1.49 0.71 17.01
N LEU A 62 2.04 1.62 16.20
CA LEU A 62 2.24 3.04 16.52
C LEU A 62 3.03 3.21 17.83
N THR A 63 4.10 2.44 17.97
CA THR A 63 4.98 2.46 19.14
C THR A 63 6.39 2.92 18.76
N LEU A 64 6.98 3.73 19.62
CA LEU A 64 8.35 4.24 19.49
C LEU A 64 9.31 3.34 20.27
N HIS A 65 10.46 3.05 19.66
CA HIS A 65 11.52 2.23 20.21
C HIS A 65 12.85 2.99 20.09
N PRO A 66 13.61 3.14 21.20
CA PRO A 66 14.87 3.86 21.18
C PRO A 66 16.02 3.07 20.52
N ASN A 67 15.89 1.74 20.47
CA ASN A 67 16.95 0.82 20.07
C ASN A 67 16.37 -0.30 19.20
N GLU A 68 17.15 -0.79 18.23
CA GLU A 68 16.76 -1.92 17.37
C GLU A 68 16.45 -3.18 18.17
N GLY A 69 17.19 -3.43 19.26
CA GLY A 69 16.89 -4.55 20.15
C GLY A 69 15.53 -4.42 20.84
N ASN A 70 15.09 -3.21 21.17
CA ASN A 70 13.76 -2.98 21.74
C ASN A 70 12.66 -3.17 20.70
N TYR A 71 12.93 -2.82 19.44
CA TYR A 71 12.03 -3.08 18.32
C TYR A 71 11.91 -4.59 18.03
N LEU A 72 13.01 -5.33 18.02
CA LEU A 72 13.02 -6.79 17.83
C LEU A 72 12.26 -7.52 18.95
N ALA A 73 12.44 -7.10 20.21
CA ALA A 73 11.65 -7.64 21.31
C ALA A 73 10.16 -7.32 21.16
N HIS A 74 9.82 -6.15 20.60
CA HIS A 74 8.44 -5.74 20.35
C HIS A 74 7.75 -6.58 19.27
N THR A 75 8.43 -6.90 18.16
CA THR A 75 7.83 -7.71 17.07
C THR A 75 7.48 -9.13 17.52
N GLN A 76 8.25 -9.67 18.48
CA GLN A 76 7.98 -10.96 19.13
C GLN A 76 6.90 -10.86 20.22
N GLY A 77 6.44 -9.65 20.57
CA GLY A 77 5.45 -9.43 21.61
C GLY A 77 4.02 -9.75 21.18
N LYS A 78 3.18 -10.18 22.14
CA LYS A 78 1.77 -10.55 21.90
C LYS A 78 0.95 -9.45 21.24
N ARG A 79 1.16 -8.18 21.62
CA ARG A 79 0.43 -7.03 21.05
C ARG A 79 0.71 -6.87 19.55
N HIS A 80 1.96 -7.01 19.13
CA HIS A 80 2.35 -6.91 17.73
C HIS A 80 1.73 -8.05 16.91
N GLN A 81 1.85 -9.28 17.41
CA GLN A 81 1.26 -10.46 16.78
C GLN A 81 -0.27 -10.39 16.67
N GLN A 82 -0.96 -9.86 17.69
CA GLN A 82 -2.40 -9.65 17.64
C GLN A 82 -2.80 -8.59 16.60
N ASN A 83 -2.02 -7.52 16.44
CA ASN A 83 -2.30 -6.51 15.42
C ASN A 83 -2.06 -7.05 14.00
N LEU A 84 -1.07 -7.91 13.80
CA LEU A 84 -0.87 -8.63 12.53
C LEU A 84 -2.10 -9.48 12.20
N ALA A 85 -2.58 -10.29 13.16
CA ALA A 85 -3.76 -11.12 12.98
C ALA A 85 -5.01 -10.29 12.66
N LYS A 86 -5.22 -9.17 13.36
CA LYS A 86 -6.33 -8.24 13.10
C LYS A 86 -6.26 -7.62 11.70
N ARG A 87 -5.06 -7.25 11.24
CA ARG A 87 -4.86 -6.70 9.90
C ARG A 87 -5.11 -7.76 8.83
N ALA A 88 -4.56 -8.97 9.00
CA ALA A 88 -4.80 -10.08 8.10
C ALA A 88 -6.29 -10.42 7.99
N ALA A 89 -7.03 -10.41 9.11
CA ALA A 89 -8.47 -10.63 9.12
C ALA A 89 -9.24 -9.52 8.38
N ARG A 90 -8.85 -8.25 8.54
CA ARG A 90 -9.46 -7.12 7.81
C ARG A 90 -9.19 -7.20 6.31
N GLU A 91 -7.95 -7.48 5.92
CA GLU A 91 -7.57 -7.63 4.51
C GLU A 91 -8.26 -8.85 3.86
N ALA A 92 -8.46 -9.94 4.61
CA ALA A 92 -9.23 -11.08 4.13
C ALA A 92 -10.71 -10.73 3.92
N ALA A 93 -11.31 -9.97 4.84
CA ALA A 93 -12.69 -9.49 4.70
C ALA A 93 -12.85 -8.50 3.53
N GLU A 94 -11.91 -7.58 3.34
CA GLU A 94 -11.94 -6.61 2.24
C GLU A 94 -11.71 -7.27 0.88
N LYS A 95 -10.81 -8.26 0.79
CA LYS A 95 -10.64 -9.08 -0.43
C LYS A 95 -11.91 -9.81 -0.86
N GLN A 96 -12.79 -10.15 0.07
CA GLN A 96 -14.10 -10.74 -0.24
C GLN A 96 -15.12 -9.70 -0.73
N ALA A 97 -14.93 -8.42 -0.39
CA ALA A 97 -15.81 -7.32 -0.75
C ALA A 97 -15.43 -6.62 -2.07
N VAL A 98 -14.22 -6.84 -2.61
CA VAL A 98 -13.91 -6.38 -3.96
C VAL A 98 -14.71 -7.25 -4.93
N PRO A 99 -15.69 -6.69 -5.69
CA PRO A 99 -16.36 -7.45 -6.73
C PRO A 99 -15.29 -8.04 -7.64
N ALA A 100 -15.37 -9.35 -7.89
CA ALA A 100 -14.41 -10.08 -8.71
C ALA A 100 -14.01 -9.21 -9.91
N PRO A 101 -12.70 -9.08 -10.21
CA PRO A 101 -12.25 -8.27 -11.33
C PRO A 101 -13.06 -8.72 -12.53
N GLN A 102 -13.95 -7.84 -13.01
CA GLN A 102 -14.70 -8.05 -14.23
C GLN A 102 -13.62 -8.37 -15.26
N LYS A 103 -13.53 -9.64 -15.66
CA LYS A 103 -12.58 -10.07 -16.68
C LYS A 103 -12.88 -9.15 -17.85
N ARG A 104 -11.99 -8.18 -18.09
CA ARG A 104 -12.10 -7.31 -19.25
C ARG A 104 -12.03 -8.29 -20.41
N GLY A 105 -13.19 -8.58 -20.98
CA GLY A 105 -13.27 -9.41 -22.18
C GLY A 105 -12.30 -8.85 -23.21
N PRO A 106 -11.78 -9.68 -24.12
CA PRO A 106 -10.87 -9.22 -25.15
C PRO A 106 -11.46 -7.96 -25.78
N LEU A 107 -10.71 -6.85 -25.71
CA LEU A 107 -11.08 -5.59 -26.33
C LEU A 107 -11.26 -5.89 -27.83
N LYS A 108 -12.51 -5.99 -28.28
CA LYS A 108 -12.82 -6.16 -29.69
C LYS A 108 -12.27 -4.92 -30.40
N LYS A 109 -11.22 -5.11 -31.20
CA LYS A 109 -10.67 -4.07 -32.07
C LYS A 109 -11.66 -3.89 -33.21
N THR A 110 -12.71 -3.11 -32.97
CA THR A 110 -13.65 -2.70 -34.02
C THR A 110 -12.95 -1.73 -34.95
N VAL A 111 -13.13 -1.91 -36.26
CA VAL A 111 -12.65 -0.97 -37.27
C VAL A 111 -13.27 0.40 -36.99
N LYS A 112 -12.46 1.46 -37.02
CA LYS A 112 -12.95 2.82 -36.79
C LYS A 112 -13.66 3.28 -38.07
N ILE A 113 -14.98 3.45 -38.00
CA ILE A 113 -15.94 3.83 -39.07
C ILE A 113 -15.66 5.25 -39.66
N GLY A 114 -14.52 5.88 -39.32
CA GLY A 114 -14.26 7.28 -39.67
C GLY A 114 -15.19 8.27 -38.96
N ARG A 115 -15.33 9.48 -39.52
CA ARG A 115 -16.31 10.48 -39.07
C ARG A 115 -17.58 10.33 -39.93
N PRO A 116 -18.71 9.86 -39.38
CA PRO A 116 -19.94 9.74 -40.16
C PRO A 116 -20.46 11.12 -40.55
N GLY A 117 -21.05 11.22 -41.73
CA GLY A 117 -21.87 12.36 -42.11
C GLY A 117 -23.15 12.39 -41.28
N TYR A 118 -23.48 13.54 -40.72
CA TYR A 118 -24.72 13.72 -39.96
C TYR A 118 -25.41 15.02 -40.31
N ARG A 119 -26.74 15.00 -40.27
CA ARG A 119 -27.62 16.16 -40.40
C ARG A 119 -28.50 16.27 -39.17
N VAL A 120 -28.50 17.44 -38.55
CA VAL A 120 -29.37 17.75 -37.41
C VAL A 120 -30.44 18.73 -37.88
N THR A 121 -31.71 18.36 -37.71
CA THR A 121 -32.83 19.27 -37.97
C THR A 121 -33.56 19.58 -36.67
N LYS A 122 -33.76 20.87 -36.42
CA LYS A 122 -34.58 21.35 -35.30
C LYS A 122 -36.03 21.27 -35.74
N GLN A 123 -36.85 20.57 -34.99
CA GLN A 123 -38.26 20.39 -35.28
C GLN A 123 -39.09 20.95 -34.14
N PHE A 124 -40.29 21.41 -34.49
CA PHE A 124 -41.30 21.84 -33.54
C PHE A 124 -42.58 21.12 -33.91
N ASP A 125 -43.07 20.29 -33.01
CA ASP A 125 -44.34 19.62 -33.22
C ASP A 125 -45.49 20.57 -32.85
N PRO A 126 -46.34 20.98 -33.81
CA PRO A 126 -47.41 21.93 -33.57
C PRO A 126 -48.51 21.39 -32.66
N THR A 127 -48.66 20.06 -32.57
CA THR A 127 -49.72 19.43 -31.76
C THR A 127 -49.32 19.33 -30.30
N THR A 128 -48.11 18.86 -30.02
CA THR A 128 -47.59 18.71 -28.65
C THR A 128 -46.88 19.97 -28.14
N ARG A 129 -46.62 20.95 -29.02
CA ARG A 129 -45.83 22.18 -28.76
C ARG A 129 -44.43 21.90 -28.21
N GLN A 130 -43.88 20.73 -28.51
CA GLN A 130 -42.54 20.33 -28.07
C GLN A 130 -41.51 20.63 -29.15
N ARG A 131 -40.32 21.04 -28.71
CA ARG A 131 -39.14 21.18 -29.57
C ARG A 131 -38.39 19.84 -29.56
N SER A 132 -38.04 19.34 -30.74
CA SER A 132 -37.27 18.12 -30.89
C SER A 132 -36.07 18.34 -31.81
N LEU A 133 -35.07 17.47 -31.68
CA LEU A 133 -33.92 17.41 -32.58
C LEU A 133 -33.97 16.07 -33.31
N LEU A 134 -34.02 16.11 -34.64
CA LEU A 134 -33.92 14.92 -35.47
C LEU A 134 -32.48 14.79 -35.97
N PHE A 135 -31.85 13.68 -35.61
CA PHE A 135 -30.51 13.31 -36.05
C PHE A 135 -30.61 12.29 -37.17
N GLN A 136 -30.12 12.65 -38.36
CA GLN A 136 -29.96 11.75 -39.49
C GLN A 136 -28.47 11.47 -39.64
N VAL A 137 -28.07 10.20 -39.46
CA VAL A 137 -26.66 9.79 -39.52
C VAL A 137 -26.52 8.70 -40.56
N GLU A 138 -25.60 8.90 -41.50
CA GLU A 138 -25.30 7.94 -42.55
C GLU A 138 -24.14 7.03 -42.13
N TYR A 139 -24.32 5.71 -42.28
CA TYR A 139 -23.33 4.70 -41.91
C TYR A 139 -22.95 3.84 -43.13
N PRO A 140 -22.08 4.34 -44.03
CA PRO A 140 -21.74 3.64 -45.27
C PRO A 140 -20.97 2.33 -45.04
N GLU A 141 -20.23 2.21 -43.93
CA GLU A 141 -19.35 1.07 -43.63
C GLU A 141 -19.88 0.16 -42.50
N ILE A 142 -21.18 0.16 -42.21
CA ILE A 142 -21.75 -0.66 -41.13
C ILE A 142 -21.84 -2.14 -41.52
N GLU A 143 -21.48 -3.04 -40.59
CA GLU A 143 -21.69 -4.47 -40.77
C GLU A 143 -23.18 -4.82 -40.92
N GLU A 144 -23.49 -5.77 -41.82
CA GLU A 144 -24.85 -6.24 -42.04
C GLU A 144 -25.48 -6.76 -40.75
N ASN A 145 -26.75 -6.41 -40.52
CA ASN A 145 -27.54 -6.73 -39.31
C ASN A 145 -27.11 -6.05 -38.00
N THR A 146 -26.13 -5.14 -38.00
CA THR A 146 -25.75 -4.41 -36.78
C THR A 146 -26.59 -3.15 -36.60
N LYS A 147 -27.28 -3.02 -35.46
CA LYS A 147 -28.04 -1.81 -35.12
C LYS A 147 -27.14 -0.78 -34.42
N PRO A 148 -27.10 0.48 -34.88
CA PRO A 148 -26.32 1.51 -34.21
C PRO A 148 -26.86 1.79 -32.81
N ARG A 149 -25.96 2.06 -31.88
CA ARG A 149 -26.27 2.43 -30.49
C ARG A 149 -25.89 3.89 -30.27
N TYR A 150 -26.73 4.62 -29.55
CA TYR A 150 -26.44 5.98 -29.13
C TYR A 150 -26.33 6.03 -27.60
N ARG A 151 -25.57 7.00 -27.11
CA ARG A 151 -25.44 7.33 -25.69
C ARG A 151 -25.35 8.85 -25.58
N PHE A 152 -26.12 9.42 -24.67
CA PHE A 152 -25.89 10.80 -24.22
C PHE A 152 -24.70 10.81 -23.27
N MET A 153 -23.71 11.63 -23.58
CA MET A 153 -22.53 11.81 -22.76
C MET A 153 -22.63 13.13 -22.01
N SER A 154 -22.13 13.12 -20.78
CA SER A 154 -22.04 14.31 -19.96
C SER A 154 -20.89 15.21 -20.40
N ALA A 155 -21.00 16.53 -20.15
CA ALA A 155 -19.91 17.47 -20.37
C ALA A 155 -18.65 17.15 -19.55
N TYR A 156 -18.74 16.37 -18.46
CA TYR A 156 -17.58 15.92 -17.67
C TYR A 156 -16.84 14.73 -18.31
N GLU A 157 -17.47 14.00 -19.24
CA GLU A 157 -16.89 12.81 -19.86
C GLU A 157 -16.06 13.12 -21.12
N GLN A 158 -16.24 14.32 -21.70
CA GLN A 158 -15.50 14.73 -22.90
C GLN A 158 -14.09 15.25 -22.57
N ARG A 159 -13.16 15.12 -23.54
CA ARG A 159 -11.76 15.57 -23.42
C ARG A 159 -11.41 16.73 -24.36
N VAL A 160 -12.38 17.20 -25.14
CA VAL A 160 -12.14 18.16 -26.23
C VAL A 160 -12.36 19.59 -25.74
N GLU A 161 -13.54 19.86 -25.20
CA GLU A 161 -13.92 21.16 -24.68
C GLU A 161 -13.85 21.19 -23.14
N PRO A 162 -13.59 22.36 -22.54
CA PRO A 162 -13.64 22.52 -21.09
C PRO A 162 -15.03 22.20 -20.54
N THR A 163 -15.08 21.68 -19.31
CA THR A 163 -16.32 21.25 -18.67
C THR A 163 -17.20 22.46 -18.33
N ASP A 164 -18.36 22.59 -18.96
CA ASP A 164 -19.39 23.55 -18.57
C ASP A 164 -20.39 22.88 -17.61
N LYS A 165 -20.70 23.54 -16.50
CA LYS A 165 -21.62 23.04 -15.48
C LYS A 165 -23.10 23.19 -15.87
N ASN A 166 -23.39 24.05 -16.85
CA ASN A 166 -24.76 24.32 -17.30
C ASN A 166 -25.34 23.21 -18.18
N TYR A 167 -24.48 22.34 -18.71
CA TYR A 167 -24.87 21.25 -19.59
C TYR A 167 -24.44 19.94 -18.95
N MET A 168 -25.42 19.18 -18.44
CA MET A 168 -25.16 17.92 -17.76
C MET A 168 -24.75 16.81 -18.71
#